data_AF-A0A2J7ZGW8-F1
#
_entry.id   AF-A0A2J7ZGW8-F1
#
_cell.length_a   1.000
_cell.length_b   1.000
_cell.length_c   1.000
_cell.angle_alpha   90.00
_cell.angle_beta   90.00
_cell.angle_gamma   90.00
#
_symmetry.space_group_name_H-M   'P 1'
#
loop_
_entity.id
_entity.type
_entity.pdbx_description
1 polymer ?
#
loop_
_entity_poly.entity_id
_entity_poly.type
_entity_poly.pdbx_seq_one_letter_code
_entity_poly.pdbx_strand_id
1 'polypeptide(L)'
;VYDLTTGNNHFAAGIGKLIVHNTDSIFCIFKNEDQGAKLQGKAALRKSIQTGIAASAAFKVHLKPPHDLEYEKTFYPFIILSKKRYVGNLYEHDVDSFKQKSMGIVLKRRDNANIVKLIYGGVIDIILNRQDVPASVAFLKAQLTSLVNGASPLHDLVITKSLRANYKDPEKIAHQVLAKRMGDRDAGSRPQANERIPFVYIVNKAKGVLQGDRIEHPSYVKDNGLQVDYRFYIEHQIMKPVIQLYAIVLEQLAGYNKPADYWVAKEKELRKTFGGDVAKAREKVAALREQEAQKLLFDRVLIDLDTENKGQNKITKFFARTSAVS
;
A
#
# COMPACT_ATOMS: atom_id res chain seq x y z
N VAL A 1 15.40 3.88 8.44
CA VAL A 1 14.75 2.72 7.78
C VAL A 1 15.85 1.74 7.40
N TYR A 2 16.15 0.80 8.28
CA TYR A 2 17.26 -0.15 8.12
C TYR A 2 16.95 -1.24 7.08
N ASP A 3 17.99 -1.71 6.41
CA ASP A 3 18.01 -2.73 5.38
C ASP A 3 19.32 -3.52 5.61
N LEU A 4 19.43 -4.78 6.06
CA LEU A 4 18.56 -5.96 6.22
C LEU A 4 19.05 -6.83 7.41
N THR A 5 18.18 -7.72 7.89
CA THR A 5 18.47 -8.91 8.70
C THR A 5 18.08 -10.15 7.87
N THR A 6 18.89 -11.23 7.82
CA THR A 6 18.45 -12.52 7.25
C THR A 6 17.72 -13.34 8.33
N GLY A 7 17.09 -14.47 7.99
CA GLY A 7 16.45 -15.35 8.98
C GLY A 7 17.40 -15.87 10.09
N ASN A 8 18.72 -15.73 9.86
CA ASN A 8 19.84 -16.09 10.74
C ASN A 8 20.98 -15.04 10.73
N ASN A 9 20.72 -13.83 10.21
CA ASN A 9 21.61 -12.66 10.12
C ASN A 9 22.97 -12.73 9.34
N HIS A 10 23.16 -13.58 8.31
CA HIS A 10 24.49 -13.75 7.64
C HIS A 10 24.51 -13.52 6.10
N PHE A 11 25.56 -12.84 5.59
CA PHE A 11 26.02 -12.80 4.18
C PHE A 11 27.56 -12.79 4.14
N ALA A 12 28.21 -13.38 3.13
CA ALA A 12 29.68 -13.50 3.07
C ALA A 12 30.36 -12.40 2.22
N ALA A 13 31.46 -11.82 2.72
CA ALA A 13 32.34 -10.92 1.97
C ALA A 13 33.83 -11.26 2.20
N GLY A 14 34.52 -11.70 1.14
CA GLY A 14 35.96 -11.97 1.13
C GLY A 14 36.37 -13.42 1.44
N ILE A 15 37.68 -13.66 1.56
CA ILE A 15 38.25 -14.95 1.97
C ILE A 15 38.16 -15.02 3.51
N GLY A 16 37.26 -15.87 3.99
CA GLY A 16 36.92 -15.99 5.42
C GLY A 16 35.45 -15.65 5.70
N LYS A 17 34.92 -16.14 6.83
CA LYS A 17 33.50 -16.01 7.23
C LYS A 17 33.15 -14.61 7.76
N LEU A 18 33.51 -13.55 7.03
CA LEU A 18 33.22 -12.18 7.42
C LEU A 18 31.87 -11.74 6.85
N ILE A 19 31.00 -11.23 7.73
CA ILE A 19 29.65 -10.78 7.42
C ILE A 19 29.59 -9.26 7.48
N VAL A 20 29.16 -8.62 6.39
CA VAL A 20 29.17 -7.16 6.26
C VAL A 20 27.78 -6.66 5.85
N HIS A 21 27.29 -5.65 6.58
CA HIS A 21 26.05 -4.94 6.29
C HIS A 21 26.43 -3.51 5.86
N ASN A 22 26.07 -3.08 4.64
CA ASN A 22 26.32 -1.71 4.20
C ASN A 22 24.98 -0.97 4.04
N THR A 23 24.67 -0.11 5.02
CA THR A 23 23.58 0.87 4.95
C THR A 23 24.20 2.23 5.19
N ASP A 24 23.91 3.17 4.31
CA ASP A 24 24.51 4.51 4.27
C ASP A 24 23.61 5.59 4.91
N SER A 25 22.40 5.22 5.35
CA SER A 25 21.34 6.18 5.71
C SER A 25 20.74 5.92 7.08
N ILE A 26 20.68 6.96 7.92
CA ILE A 26 20.06 6.93 9.25
C ILE A 26 18.85 7.86 9.26
N PHE A 27 17.73 7.41 9.84
CA PHE A 27 16.54 8.24 10.03
C PHE A 27 16.46 8.64 11.50
N CYS A 28 16.70 9.91 11.79
CA CYS A 28 16.64 10.47 13.13
C CYS A 28 15.35 11.27 13.33
N ILE A 29 14.71 11.10 14.48
CA ILE A 29 13.59 11.95 14.90
C ILE A 29 14.14 12.88 15.98
N PHE A 30 14.24 14.17 15.66
CA PHE A 30 14.69 15.18 16.61
C PHE A 30 13.54 15.65 17.50
N LYS A 31 13.89 16.05 18.73
CA LYS A 31 12.96 16.79 19.60
C LYS A 31 12.79 18.19 19.03
N ASN A 32 11.62 18.47 18.47
CA ASN A 32 11.28 19.78 17.91
C ASN A 32 10.67 20.65 19.02
N GLU A 33 11.51 21.14 19.91
CA GLU A 33 11.14 22.01 21.03
C GLU A 33 11.94 23.31 20.96
N ASP A 34 11.32 24.41 21.37
CA ASP A 34 11.95 25.71 21.57
C ASP A 34 11.50 26.29 22.91
N GLN A 35 12.45 26.60 23.80
CA GLN A 35 12.20 27.07 25.17
C GLN A 35 11.17 26.23 25.95
N GLY A 36 11.14 24.91 25.72
CA GLY A 36 10.20 23.98 26.36
C GLY A 36 8.83 23.87 25.67
N ALA A 37 8.54 24.68 24.65
CA ALA A 37 7.33 24.57 23.83
C ALA A 37 7.55 23.64 22.63
N LYS A 38 6.59 22.75 22.36
CA LYS A 38 6.64 21.82 21.21
C LYS A 38 6.32 22.56 19.91
N LEU A 39 7.27 22.59 18.98
CA LEU A 39 7.10 23.16 17.65
C LEU A 39 6.23 22.23 16.78
N GLN A 40 5.51 22.82 15.83
CA GLN A 40 4.70 22.11 14.83
C GLN A 40 4.90 22.71 13.44
N GLY A 41 4.41 22.00 12.40
CA GLY A 41 4.41 22.51 11.04
C GLY A 41 5.79 22.89 10.51
N LYS A 42 5.84 23.99 9.76
CA LYS A 42 7.08 24.53 9.17
C LYS A 42 8.13 24.93 10.20
N ALA A 43 7.72 25.36 11.40
CA ALA A 43 8.67 25.71 12.46
C ALA A 43 9.44 24.48 12.96
N ALA A 44 8.72 23.36 13.20
CA ALA A 44 9.34 22.09 13.56
C ALA A 44 10.24 21.55 12.44
N LEU A 45 9.79 21.65 11.18
CA LEU A 45 10.58 21.25 10.02
C LEU A 45 11.89 22.04 9.93
N ARG A 46 11.84 23.37 10.04
CA ARG A 46 13.03 24.24 10.03
C ARG A 46 14.01 23.85 11.12
N LYS A 47 13.52 23.64 12.34
CA LYS A 47 14.36 23.20 13.47
C LYS A 47 14.98 21.83 13.21
N SER A 48 14.24 20.88 12.67
CA SER A 48 14.74 19.54 12.31
C SER A 48 15.85 19.60 11.25
N ILE A 49 15.71 20.44 10.22
CA ILE A 49 16.75 20.65 9.19
C ILE A 49 18.02 21.21 9.84
N GLN A 50 17.90 22.30 10.59
CA GLN A 50 19.03 22.93 11.29
C GLN A 50 19.74 21.96 12.24
N THR A 51 18.96 21.21 13.02
CA THR A 51 19.49 20.21 13.96
C THR A 51 20.17 19.06 13.23
N GLY A 52 19.63 18.61 12.09
CA GLY A 52 20.24 17.59 11.25
C GLY A 52 21.60 18.01 10.69
N ILE A 53 21.70 19.24 10.17
CA ILE A 53 22.97 19.82 9.67
C ILE A 53 23.99 19.94 10.81
N ALA A 54 23.58 20.47 11.96
CA ALA A 54 24.45 20.58 13.12
C ALA A 54 24.93 19.20 13.64
N ALA A 55 24.05 18.20 13.66
CA ALA A 55 24.39 16.84 14.07
C ALA A 55 25.37 16.18 13.10
N SER A 56 25.19 16.37 11.78
CA SER A 56 26.11 15.91 10.73
C SER A 56 27.51 16.50 10.95
N ALA A 57 27.62 17.82 11.11
CA ALA A 57 28.90 18.50 11.37
C ALA A 57 29.54 18.06 12.70
N ALA A 58 28.75 17.93 13.76
CA ALA A 58 29.24 17.49 15.06
C ALA A 58 29.71 16.03 15.04
N PHE A 59 29.10 15.16 14.23
CA PHE A 59 29.51 13.77 14.14
C PHE A 59 30.76 13.56 13.27
N LYS A 60 30.97 14.42 12.26
CA LYS A 60 32.08 14.34 11.31
C LYS A 60 33.46 14.28 11.99
N VAL A 61 33.66 14.99 13.11
CA VAL A 61 34.95 14.98 13.85
C VAL A 61 35.32 13.61 14.43
N HIS A 62 34.36 12.70 14.55
CA HIS A 62 34.57 11.34 15.03
C HIS A 62 34.86 10.34 13.89
N LEU A 63 34.80 10.79 12.63
CA LEU A 63 35.02 9.96 11.45
C LEU A 63 36.46 10.11 10.95
N LYS A 64 37.09 8.98 10.57
CA LYS A 64 38.40 8.98 9.92
C LYS A 64 38.25 9.35 8.44
N PRO A 65 39.11 10.22 7.86
CA PRO A 65 39.11 10.47 6.43
C PRO A 65 39.21 9.17 5.61
N PRO A 66 38.47 9.02 4.50
CA PRO A 66 37.61 10.01 3.82
C PRO A 66 36.13 9.94 4.25
N HIS A 67 35.79 9.27 5.35
CA HIS A 67 34.39 9.08 5.74
C HIS A 67 33.73 10.41 6.15
N ASP A 68 32.47 10.57 5.76
CA ASP A 68 31.64 11.71 6.13
C ASP A 68 30.21 11.24 6.47
N LEU A 69 29.55 11.96 7.37
CA LEU A 69 28.13 11.82 7.63
C LEU A 69 27.46 13.13 7.25
N GLU A 70 26.89 13.18 6.05
CA GLU A 70 26.27 14.39 5.51
C GLU A 70 24.76 14.43 5.80
N TYR A 71 24.26 15.61 6.17
CA TYR A 71 22.82 15.85 6.13
C TYR A 71 22.35 15.88 4.68
N GLU A 72 21.45 14.96 4.31
CA GLU A 72 20.90 14.93 2.95
C GLU A 72 19.53 15.64 2.88
N LYS A 73 18.60 15.30 3.78
CA LYS A 73 17.19 15.71 3.69
C LYS A 73 16.35 15.38 4.92
N THR A 74 15.21 16.07 5.04
CA THR A 74 14.18 15.85 6.07
C THR A 74 12.85 15.48 5.41
N PHE A 75 12.12 14.52 6.00
CA PHE A 75 10.78 14.14 5.54
C PHE A 75 9.70 14.79 6.42
N TYR A 76 8.76 15.53 5.83
CA TYR A 76 7.61 16.10 6.57
C TYR A 76 6.41 16.50 5.69
N PRO A 77 5.20 15.94 5.86
CA PRO A 77 4.88 14.77 6.68
C PRO A 77 5.53 13.49 6.14
N PHE A 78 5.58 12.46 6.99
CA PHE A 78 6.22 11.18 6.67
C PHE A 78 5.39 10.01 7.18
N ILE A 79 5.14 9.04 6.30
CA ILE A 79 4.42 7.80 6.61
C ILE A 79 5.35 6.63 6.33
N ILE A 80 5.58 5.81 7.35
CA ILE A 80 6.35 4.57 7.25
C ILE A 80 5.43 3.38 7.52
N LEU A 81 5.29 2.49 6.53
CA LEU A 81 4.51 1.27 6.64
C LEU A 81 5.37 0.13 7.17
N SER A 82 6.55 -0.06 6.57
CA SER A 82 7.54 -1.04 7.02
C SER A 82 8.93 -0.72 6.43
N LYS A 83 9.92 -1.59 6.67
CA LYS A 83 11.23 -1.48 6.04
C LYS A 83 11.08 -1.34 4.51
N LYS A 84 11.76 -0.36 3.92
CA LYS A 84 11.70 0.01 2.49
C LYS A 84 10.30 0.38 1.95
N ARG A 85 9.30 0.56 2.82
CA ARG A 85 7.93 0.90 2.42
C ARG A 85 7.48 2.17 3.12
N TYR A 86 7.67 3.30 2.46
CA TYR A 86 7.38 4.62 3.02
C TYR A 86 7.00 5.64 1.94
N VAL A 87 6.37 6.72 2.36
CA VAL A 87 6.07 7.91 1.55
C VAL A 87 6.21 9.16 2.41
N GLY A 88 6.74 10.24 1.83
CA GLY A 88 6.83 11.51 2.51
C GLY A 88 7.23 12.64 1.59
N ASN A 89 6.99 13.87 2.05
CA ASN A 89 7.46 15.07 1.37
C ASN A 89 8.90 15.33 1.79
N LEU A 90 9.79 15.39 0.81
CA LEU A 90 11.23 15.54 0.99
C LEU A 90 11.63 17.01 0.90
N TYR A 91 12.27 17.52 1.94
CA TYR A 91 12.83 18.86 2.01
C TYR A 91 14.34 18.73 2.16
N GLU A 92 15.07 19.55 1.43
CA GLU A 92 16.51 19.71 1.58
C GLU A 92 16.74 20.87 2.57
N HIS A 93 17.16 22.04 2.10
CA HIS A 93 17.38 23.21 2.97
C HIS A 93 16.18 24.16 3.03
N ASP A 94 15.35 24.17 2.00
CA ASP A 94 14.16 25.03 1.91
C ASP A 94 12.94 24.32 2.51
N VAL A 95 12.22 25.01 3.40
CA VAL A 95 11.00 24.51 4.06
C VAL A 95 9.73 24.72 3.24
N ASP A 96 9.80 25.51 2.18
CA ASP A 96 8.68 25.86 1.32
C ASP A 96 8.68 25.05 0.01
N SER A 97 9.78 24.38 -0.31
CA SER A 97 9.94 23.56 -1.50
C SER A 97 10.17 22.08 -1.15
N PHE A 98 9.32 21.20 -1.67
CA PHE A 98 9.46 19.77 -1.45
C PHE A 98 9.27 18.92 -2.70
N LYS A 99 9.83 17.71 -2.66
CA LYS A 99 9.55 16.63 -3.63
C LYS A 99 8.91 15.46 -2.91
N GLN A 100 7.71 15.06 -3.29
CA GLN A 100 7.09 13.87 -2.69
C GLN A 100 7.81 12.60 -3.18
N LYS A 101 8.33 11.80 -2.25
CA LYS A 101 9.05 10.55 -2.55
C LYS A 101 8.35 9.36 -1.91
N SER A 102 8.19 8.30 -2.71
CA SER A 102 7.63 7.02 -2.27
C SER A 102 8.57 5.88 -2.61
N MET A 103 8.71 4.93 -1.69
CA MET A 103 9.58 3.76 -1.82
C MET A 103 8.82 2.49 -1.48
N GLY A 104 8.92 1.47 -2.33
CA GLY A 104 8.41 0.11 -2.10
C GLY A 104 6.89 -0.07 -1.98
N ILE A 105 6.11 1.02 -2.00
CA ILE A 105 4.64 1.02 -1.97
C ILE A 105 4.02 0.83 -3.35
N VAL A 106 2.70 0.59 -3.38
CA VAL A 106 1.90 0.28 -4.57
C VAL A 106 2.11 1.28 -5.71
N LEU A 107 2.30 2.57 -5.41
CA LEU A 107 2.55 3.61 -6.41
C LEU A 107 3.77 3.33 -7.31
N LYS A 108 4.75 2.54 -6.83
CA LYS A 108 5.97 2.17 -7.58
C LYS A 108 5.93 0.75 -8.15
N ARG A 109 4.87 -0.03 -7.89
CA ARG A 109 4.72 -1.41 -8.37
C ARG A 109 4.13 -1.41 -9.78
N ARG A 110 4.73 -2.20 -10.69
CA ARG A 110 4.33 -2.27 -12.12
C ARG A 110 3.23 -3.28 -12.39
N ASP A 111 2.99 -4.17 -11.44
CA ASP A 111 2.13 -5.34 -11.57
C ASP A 111 0.77 -5.17 -10.90
N ASN A 112 0.49 -3.98 -10.37
CA ASN A 112 -0.84 -3.56 -9.93
C ASN A 112 -1.52 -2.78 -11.06
N ALA A 113 -2.85 -2.89 -11.13
CA ALA A 113 -3.66 -2.10 -12.04
C ALA A 113 -3.53 -0.59 -11.73
N ASN A 114 -3.73 0.26 -12.74
CA ASN A 114 -3.60 1.70 -12.58
C ASN A 114 -4.64 2.26 -11.59
N ILE A 115 -5.84 1.70 -11.57
CA ILE A 115 -6.92 2.08 -10.65
C ILE A 115 -6.48 2.07 -9.18
N VAL A 116 -5.60 1.13 -8.81
CA VAL A 116 -5.08 1.03 -7.45
C VAL A 116 -4.19 2.22 -7.14
N LYS A 117 -3.39 2.67 -8.11
CA LYS A 117 -2.49 3.82 -7.95
C LYS A 117 -3.28 5.12 -7.87
N LEU A 118 -4.35 5.26 -8.66
CA LEU A 118 -5.24 6.41 -8.61
C LEU A 118 -5.89 6.55 -7.22
N ILE A 119 -6.52 5.47 -6.75
CA ILE A 119 -7.23 5.47 -5.45
C ILE A 119 -6.23 5.62 -4.29
N TYR A 120 -5.19 4.78 -4.27
CA TYR A 120 -4.20 4.80 -3.18
C TYR A 120 -3.39 6.10 -3.16
N GLY A 121 -3.06 6.64 -4.34
CA GLY A 121 -2.36 7.92 -4.48
C GLY A 121 -3.22 9.09 -4.02
N GLY A 122 -4.50 9.12 -4.38
CA GLY A 122 -5.43 10.15 -3.89
C GLY A 122 -5.62 10.09 -2.38
N VAL A 123 -5.75 8.89 -1.79
CA VAL A 123 -5.80 8.73 -0.32
C VAL A 123 -4.51 9.26 0.33
N ILE A 124 -3.33 8.90 -0.20
CA ILE A 124 -2.05 9.40 0.31
C ILE A 124 -1.97 10.91 0.21
N ASP A 125 -2.35 11.50 -0.92
CA ASP A 125 -2.30 12.94 -1.12
C ASP A 125 -3.13 13.69 -0.07
N ILE A 126 -4.36 13.23 0.17
CA ILE A 126 -5.24 13.86 1.16
C ILE A 126 -4.68 13.68 2.58
N ILE A 127 -4.23 12.47 2.97
CA ILE A 127 -3.67 12.24 4.31
C ILE A 127 -2.36 13.00 4.51
N LEU A 128 -1.47 12.99 3.52
CA LEU A 128 -0.10 13.50 3.65
C LEU A 128 -0.04 15.01 3.44
N ASN A 129 -0.70 15.54 2.41
CA ASN A 129 -0.59 16.95 2.03
C ASN A 129 -1.70 17.80 2.64
N ARG A 130 -2.93 17.28 2.72
CA ARG A 130 -4.06 18.00 3.33
C ARG A 130 -4.22 17.73 4.82
N GLN A 131 -3.61 16.66 5.33
CA GLN A 131 -3.71 16.22 6.73
C GLN A 131 -5.15 15.99 7.19
N ASP A 132 -5.99 15.47 6.30
CA ASP A 132 -7.42 15.29 6.53
C ASP A 132 -7.85 13.82 6.33
N VAL A 133 -7.81 13.05 7.41
CA VAL A 133 -8.20 11.63 7.41
C VAL A 133 -9.71 11.45 7.10
N PRO A 134 -10.64 12.23 7.67
CA PRO A 134 -12.05 12.16 7.29
C PRO A 134 -12.30 12.37 5.79
N ALA A 135 -11.68 13.39 5.18
CA ALA A 135 -11.82 13.65 3.74
C ALA A 135 -11.22 12.52 2.90
N SER A 136 -10.12 11.90 3.33
CA SER A 136 -9.52 10.77 2.60
C SER A 136 -10.44 9.54 2.63
N VAL A 137 -11.18 9.32 3.72
CA VAL A 137 -12.18 8.25 3.82
C VAL A 137 -13.38 8.54 2.92
N ALA A 138 -13.85 9.79 2.87
CA ALA A 138 -14.94 10.18 1.98
C ALA A 138 -14.54 9.98 0.50
N PHE A 139 -13.33 10.38 0.13
CA PHE A 139 -12.76 10.12 -1.18
C PHE A 139 -12.70 8.62 -1.50
N LEU A 140 -12.18 7.79 -0.59
CA LEU A 140 -12.12 6.34 -0.77
C LEU A 140 -13.51 5.76 -1.04
N LYS A 141 -14.52 6.12 -0.23
CA LYS A 141 -15.89 5.64 -0.40
C LYS A 141 -16.46 6.00 -1.77
N ALA A 142 -16.28 7.25 -2.21
CA ALA A 142 -16.72 7.70 -3.53
C ALA A 142 -16.05 6.92 -4.66
N GLN A 143 -14.74 6.67 -4.56
CA GLN A 143 -14.01 5.87 -5.55
C GLN A 143 -14.46 4.41 -5.59
N LEU A 144 -14.69 3.79 -4.43
CA LEU A 144 -15.22 2.43 -4.36
C LEU A 144 -16.61 2.33 -4.98
N THR A 145 -17.51 3.28 -4.67
CA THR A 145 -18.84 3.33 -5.29
C THR A 145 -18.76 3.51 -6.81
N SER A 146 -17.91 4.42 -7.28
CA SER A 146 -17.68 4.63 -8.73
C SER A 146 -17.18 3.36 -9.43
N LEU A 147 -16.25 2.64 -8.81
CA LEU A 147 -15.70 1.40 -9.32
C LEU A 147 -16.76 0.30 -9.42
N VAL A 148 -17.57 0.11 -8.37
CA VAL A 148 -18.66 -0.89 -8.37
C VAL A 148 -19.73 -0.58 -9.41
N ASN A 149 -20.01 0.70 -9.65
CA ASN A 149 -20.95 1.14 -10.69
C ASN A 149 -20.39 1.03 -12.12
N GLY A 150 -19.16 0.53 -12.29
CA GLY A 150 -18.54 0.34 -13.60
C GLY A 150 -18.13 1.63 -14.30
N ALA A 151 -17.99 2.74 -13.57
CA ALA A 151 -17.62 4.04 -14.14
C ALA A 151 -16.10 4.17 -14.41
N SER A 152 -15.29 3.18 -14.02
CA SER A 152 -13.84 3.20 -14.25
C SER A 152 -13.50 2.77 -15.68
N PRO A 153 -12.64 3.51 -16.39
CA PRO A 153 -12.17 3.10 -17.71
C PRO A 153 -11.49 1.73 -17.69
N LEU A 154 -11.75 0.90 -18.70
CA LEU A 154 -11.15 -0.45 -18.79
C LEU A 154 -9.62 -0.41 -18.74
N HIS A 155 -8.99 0.60 -19.35
CA HIS A 155 -7.53 0.74 -19.38
C HIS A 155 -6.92 0.90 -17.97
N ASP A 156 -7.67 1.47 -17.01
CA ASP A 156 -7.21 1.61 -15.63
C ASP A 156 -7.21 0.28 -14.86
N LEU A 157 -7.96 -0.70 -15.35
CA LEU A 157 -8.11 -2.03 -14.76
C LEU A 157 -7.08 -3.02 -15.32
N VAL A 158 -6.35 -2.63 -16.37
CA VAL A 158 -5.36 -3.49 -17.01
C VAL A 158 -4.19 -3.77 -16.08
N ILE A 159 -3.88 -5.05 -15.94
CA ILE A 159 -2.69 -5.56 -15.27
C ILE A 159 -1.77 -6.12 -16.35
N THR A 160 -0.46 -5.93 -16.19
CA THR A 160 0.52 -6.55 -17.08
C THR A 160 1.43 -7.48 -16.29
N LYS A 161 1.71 -8.67 -16.85
CA LYS A 161 2.71 -9.60 -16.30
C LYS A 161 3.61 -10.08 -17.43
N SER A 162 4.90 -10.28 -17.12
CA SER A 162 5.86 -10.84 -18.07
C SER A 162 5.71 -12.35 -18.15
N LEU A 163 5.68 -12.87 -19.38
CA LEU A 163 5.76 -14.30 -19.65
C LEU A 163 7.21 -14.78 -19.52
N ARG A 164 7.41 -15.92 -18.87
CA ARG A 164 8.69 -16.62 -18.79
C ARG A 164 8.75 -17.64 -19.90
N ALA A 165 9.96 -17.99 -20.33
CA ALA A 165 10.15 -19.08 -21.29
C ALA A 165 9.59 -20.41 -20.76
N ASN A 166 9.83 -20.71 -19.47
CA ASN A 166 9.41 -21.95 -18.83
C ASN A 166 8.72 -21.70 -17.49
N TYR A 167 7.68 -22.48 -17.22
CA TYR A 167 6.98 -22.55 -15.93
C TYR A 167 6.97 -24.00 -15.45
N LYS A 168 7.14 -24.22 -14.13
CA LYS A 168 7.07 -25.56 -13.53
C LYS A 168 5.69 -26.21 -13.68
N ASP A 169 4.63 -25.39 -13.56
CA ASP A 169 3.24 -25.82 -13.68
C ASP A 169 2.49 -24.76 -14.52
N PRO A 170 2.60 -24.80 -15.86
CA PRO A 170 2.08 -23.76 -16.75
C PRO A 170 0.56 -23.53 -16.61
N GLU A 171 -0.20 -24.58 -16.30
CA GLU A 171 -1.66 -24.54 -16.23
C GLU A 171 -2.17 -23.80 -14.98
N LYS A 172 -1.34 -23.65 -13.95
CA LYS A 172 -1.66 -22.84 -12.76
C LYS A 172 -1.22 -21.38 -12.88
N ILE A 173 -0.49 -21.02 -13.92
CA ILE A 173 -0.01 -19.65 -14.12
C ILE A 173 -1.04 -18.89 -14.96
N ALA A 174 -1.82 -18.01 -14.32
CA ALA A 174 -2.97 -17.36 -14.94
C ALA A 174 -2.65 -16.72 -16.30
N HIS A 175 -1.61 -15.90 -16.37
CA HIS A 175 -1.24 -15.19 -17.60
C HIS A 175 -0.61 -16.10 -18.67
N GLN A 176 -0.11 -17.29 -18.30
CA GLN A 176 0.32 -18.32 -19.26
C GLN A 176 -0.91 -19.04 -19.86
N VAL A 177 -1.91 -19.35 -19.03
CA VAL A 177 -3.18 -19.92 -19.50
C VAL A 177 -3.87 -18.97 -20.48
N LEU A 178 -3.88 -17.67 -20.17
CA LEU A 178 -4.40 -16.66 -21.09
C LEU A 178 -3.62 -16.62 -22.41
N ALA A 179 -2.28 -16.63 -22.36
CA ALA A 179 -1.46 -16.63 -23.57
C ALA A 179 -1.75 -17.86 -24.46
N LYS A 180 -1.92 -19.04 -23.87
CA LYS A 180 -2.35 -20.24 -24.58
C LYS A 180 -3.73 -20.06 -25.21
N ARG A 181 -4.71 -19.58 -24.43
CA ARG A 181 -6.08 -19.34 -24.91
C ARG A 181 -6.14 -18.33 -26.06
N MET A 182 -5.32 -17.28 -26.04
CA MET A 182 -5.18 -16.34 -27.15
C MET A 182 -4.68 -17.05 -28.41
N GLY A 183 -3.61 -17.85 -28.29
CA GLY A 183 -3.06 -18.63 -29.40
C GLY A 183 -4.00 -19.70 -29.96
N ASP A 184 -4.80 -20.34 -29.10
CA ASP A 184 -5.80 -21.34 -29.51
C ASP A 184 -6.95 -20.69 -30.30
N ARG A 185 -7.27 -19.41 -30.04
CA ARG A 185 -8.27 -18.63 -30.79
C ARG A 185 -7.71 -18.09 -32.10
N ASP A 186 -6.50 -17.53 -32.04
CA ASP A 186 -5.78 -16.99 -33.18
C ASP A 186 -4.28 -17.18 -32.95
N ALA A 187 -3.66 -18.05 -33.75
CA ALA A 187 -2.24 -18.39 -33.65
C ALA A 187 -1.32 -17.17 -33.77
N GLY A 188 -1.73 -16.14 -34.53
CA GLY A 188 -0.97 -14.89 -34.70
C GLY A 188 -0.98 -13.99 -33.46
N SER A 189 -1.95 -14.15 -32.56
CA SER A 189 -2.12 -13.32 -31.37
C SER A 189 -1.32 -13.79 -30.15
N ARG A 190 -0.68 -14.97 -30.23
CA ARG A 190 -0.01 -15.60 -29.09
C ARG A 190 1.22 -14.80 -28.64
N PRO A 191 1.22 -14.28 -27.39
CA PRO A 191 2.38 -13.55 -26.87
C PRO A 191 3.60 -14.47 -26.69
N GLN A 192 4.79 -13.91 -26.94
CA GLN A 192 6.06 -14.62 -26.86
C GLN A 192 6.69 -14.56 -25.46
N ALA A 193 7.71 -15.39 -25.23
CA ALA A 193 8.49 -15.35 -24.00
C ALA A 193 9.13 -13.96 -23.81
N ASN A 194 9.16 -13.47 -22.56
CA ASN A 194 9.59 -12.14 -22.13
C ASN A 194 8.67 -10.98 -22.50
N GLU A 195 7.63 -11.20 -23.31
CA GLU A 195 6.60 -10.19 -23.54
C GLU A 195 5.72 -9.99 -22.31
N ARG A 196 5.13 -8.79 -22.22
CA ARG A 196 4.15 -8.47 -21.18
C ARG A 196 2.75 -8.64 -21.74
N ILE A 197 2.02 -9.59 -21.17
CA ILE A 197 0.62 -9.81 -21.52
C ILE A 197 -0.27 -8.91 -20.65
N PRO A 198 -1.09 -8.03 -21.25
CA PRO A 198 -2.12 -7.28 -20.54
C PRO A 198 -3.35 -8.14 -20.32
N PHE A 199 -3.98 -8.01 -19.17
CA PHE A 199 -5.24 -8.68 -18.87
C PHE A 199 -6.07 -7.90 -17.85
N VAL A 200 -7.36 -8.20 -17.83
CA VAL A 200 -8.29 -7.74 -16.79
C VAL A 200 -8.99 -8.94 -16.18
N TYR A 201 -9.46 -8.77 -14.95
CA TYR A 201 -10.27 -9.78 -14.29
C TYR A 201 -11.72 -9.71 -14.77
N ILE A 202 -12.27 -10.86 -15.17
CA ILE A 202 -13.65 -11.00 -15.65
C ILE A 202 -14.46 -11.87 -14.69
N VAL A 203 -15.77 -11.65 -14.66
CA VAL A 203 -16.69 -12.46 -13.86
C VAL A 203 -16.80 -13.84 -14.50
N ASN A 204 -16.49 -14.88 -13.72
CA ASN A 204 -16.77 -16.26 -14.09
C ASN A 204 -17.67 -16.90 -13.02
N LYS A 205 -18.88 -17.30 -13.41
CA LYS A 205 -19.92 -17.82 -12.50
C LYS A 205 -19.74 -19.29 -12.13
N ALA A 206 -18.83 -20.01 -12.80
CA ALA A 206 -18.57 -21.40 -12.44
C ALA A 206 -17.91 -21.50 -11.06
N LYS A 207 -18.17 -22.61 -10.35
CA LYS A 207 -17.56 -22.89 -9.04
C LYS A 207 -16.17 -23.50 -9.22
N GLY A 208 -15.22 -23.15 -8.35
CA GLY A 208 -13.88 -23.75 -8.34
C GLY A 208 -12.98 -23.32 -9.51
N VAL A 209 -13.31 -22.21 -10.17
CA VAL A 209 -12.60 -21.73 -11.36
C VAL A 209 -11.19 -21.25 -11.00
N LEU A 210 -10.21 -21.67 -11.80
CA LEU A 210 -8.82 -21.25 -11.65
C LEU A 210 -8.63 -19.78 -12.06
N GLN A 211 -7.58 -19.15 -11.55
CA GLN A 211 -7.29 -17.74 -11.83
C GLN A 211 -7.11 -17.46 -13.33
N GLY A 212 -6.54 -18.40 -14.10
CA GLY A 212 -6.39 -18.28 -15.55
C GLY A 212 -7.73 -18.09 -16.29
N ASP A 213 -8.80 -18.70 -15.78
CA ASP A 213 -10.16 -18.65 -16.35
C ASP A 213 -10.99 -17.48 -15.84
N ARG A 214 -10.38 -16.62 -15.02
CA ARG A 214 -10.95 -15.37 -14.52
C ARG A 214 -10.26 -14.14 -15.09
N ILE A 215 -9.38 -14.32 -16.06
CA ILE A 215 -8.70 -13.21 -16.74
C ILE A 215 -8.89 -13.30 -18.26
N GLU A 216 -8.87 -12.15 -18.90
CA GLU A 216 -9.01 -12.04 -20.35
C GLU A 216 -8.29 -10.80 -20.90
N HIS A 217 -7.92 -10.85 -22.18
CA HIS A 217 -7.26 -9.74 -22.86
C HIS A 217 -8.22 -8.54 -23.02
N PRO A 218 -7.78 -7.29 -22.80
CA PRO A 218 -8.67 -6.12 -22.80
C PRO A 218 -9.45 -5.91 -24.11
N SER A 219 -8.85 -6.22 -25.27
CA SER A 219 -9.58 -6.14 -26.56
C SER A 219 -10.71 -7.15 -26.61
N TYR A 220 -10.44 -8.41 -26.25
CA TYR A 220 -11.45 -9.47 -26.26
C TYR A 220 -12.60 -9.17 -25.30
N VAL A 221 -12.30 -8.58 -24.13
CA VAL A 221 -13.32 -8.12 -23.18
C VAL A 221 -14.24 -7.07 -23.81
N LYS A 222 -13.66 -6.10 -24.52
CA LYS A 222 -14.42 -5.05 -25.21
C LYS A 222 -15.25 -5.62 -26.35
N ASP A 223 -14.65 -6.43 -27.21
CA ASP A 223 -15.27 -6.93 -28.44
C ASP A 223 -16.41 -7.92 -28.15
N ASN A 224 -16.33 -8.65 -27.02
CA ASN A 224 -17.32 -9.65 -26.63
C ASN A 224 -18.22 -9.19 -25.46
N GLY A 225 -18.10 -7.94 -25.02
CA GLY A 225 -18.93 -7.39 -23.93
C GLY A 225 -18.81 -8.16 -22.61
N LEU A 226 -17.62 -8.65 -22.27
CA LEU A 226 -17.43 -9.43 -21.04
C LEU A 226 -17.51 -8.54 -19.79
N GLN A 227 -18.18 -9.03 -18.75
CA GLN A 227 -18.31 -8.31 -17.48
C GLN A 227 -17.01 -8.36 -16.68
N VAL A 228 -16.51 -7.19 -16.29
CA VAL A 228 -15.33 -7.04 -15.44
C VAL A 228 -15.67 -7.39 -13.98
N ASP A 229 -14.75 -8.09 -13.31
CA ASP A 229 -14.86 -8.44 -11.90
C ASP A 229 -14.25 -7.35 -11.01
N TYR A 230 -15.01 -6.28 -10.78
CA TYR A 230 -14.58 -5.16 -9.93
C TYR A 230 -14.30 -5.58 -8.48
N ARG A 231 -15.00 -6.60 -7.98
CA ARG A 231 -14.80 -7.12 -6.63
C ARG A 231 -13.38 -7.64 -6.45
N PHE A 232 -12.84 -8.33 -7.45
CA PHE A 232 -11.45 -8.78 -7.42
C PHE A 232 -10.49 -7.61 -7.15
N TYR A 233 -10.64 -6.50 -7.86
CA TYR A 233 -9.77 -5.31 -7.68
C TYR A 233 -9.92 -4.71 -6.28
N ILE A 234 -11.15 -4.60 -5.78
CA ILE A 234 -11.43 -4.07 -4.43
C ILE A 234 -10.74 -4.93 -3.37
N GLU A 235 -11.01 -6.24 -3.33
CA GLU A 235 -10.52 -7.13 -2.28
C GLU A 235 -9.01 -7.39 -2.39
N HIS A 236 -8.51 -7.62 -3.60
CA HIS A 236 -7.17 -8.17 -3.79
C HIS A 236 -6.11 -7.11 -4.08
N GLN A 237 -6.50 -5.96 -4.65
CA GLN A 237 -5.55 -4.90 -5.00
C GLN A 237 -5.71 -3.62 -4.18
N ILE A 238 -6.94 -3.15 -3.94
CA ILE A 238 -7.18 -1.86 -3.27
C ILE A 238 -7.19 -2.01 -1.75
N MET A 239 -7.95 -2.97 -1.23
CA MET A 239 -8.21 -3.09 0.21
C MET A 239 -6.91 -3.26 1.00
N LYS A 240 -6.07 -4.24 0.65
CA LYS A 240 -4.82 -4.55 1.37
C LYS A 240 -3.89 -3.35 1.58
N PRO A 241 -3.47 -2.59 0.54
CA PRO A 241 -2.62 -1.43 0.76
C PRO A 241 -3.32 -0.29 1.49
N VAL A 242 -4.63 -0.11 1.28
CA VAL A 242 -5.41 0.95 1.91
C VAL A 242 -5.57 0.70 3.42
N ILE A 243 -5.90 -0.52 3.85
CA ILE A 243 -6.03 -0.84 5.28
C ILE A 243 -4.70 -0.72 6.01
N GLN A 244 -3.57 -1.05 5.36
CA GLN A 244 -2.23 -0.86 5.93
C GLN A 244 -1.93 0.62 6.20
N LEU A 245 -2.37 1.50 5.30
CA LEU A 245 -2.20 2.94 5.47
C LEU A 245 -3.10 3.47 6.60
N TYR A 246 -4.39 3.13 6.59
CA TYR A 246 -5.32 3.60 7.61
C TYR A 246 -5.08 2.99 8.98
N ALA A 247 -4.50 1.80 9.07
CA ALA A 247 -4.08 1.20 10.34
C ALA A 247 -3.05 2.06 11.09
N ILE A 248 -2.31 2.94 10.40
CA ILE A 248 -1.38 3.90 11.04
C ILE A 248 -2.14 5.03 11.74
N VAL A 249 -3.27 5.45 11.18
CA VAL A 249 -4.11 6.56 11.67
C VAL A 249 -5.48 6.08 12.16
N LEU A 250 -5.53 4.84 12.65
CA LEU A 250 -6.78 4.11 12.95
C LEU A 250 -7.67 4.87 13.94
N GLU A 251 -7.04 5.53 14.92
CA GLU A 251 -7.69 6.31 15.97
C GLU A 251 -8.46 7.52 15.43
N GLN A 252 -8.16 7.98 14.21
CA GLN A 252 -8.84 9.10 13.56
C GLN A 252 -10.03 8.65 12.70
N LEU A 253 -10.29 7.35 12.58
CA LEU A 253 -11.41 6.84 11.79
C LEU A 253 -12.73 6.96 12.55
N ALA A 254 -13.76 7.40 11.83
CA ALA A 254 -15.13 7.37 12.34
C ALA A 254 -15.54 5.93 12.72
N GLY A 255 -16.09 5.77 13.92
CA GLY A 255 -16.49 4.47 14.47
C GLY A 255 -15.40 3.74 15.26
N TYR A 256 -14.16 4.25 15.31
CA TYR A 256 -13.15 3.74 16.23
C TYR A 256 -13.58 4.00 17.68
N ASN A 257 -13.60 2.95 18.51
CA ASN A 257 -14.20 2.99 19.84
C ASN A 257 -13.32 2.38 20.94
N LYS A 258 -12.04 2.08 20.65
CA LYS A 258 -11.14 1.48 21.64
C LYS A 258 -10.46 2.59 22.47
N PRO A 259 -10.14 2.34 23.75
CA PRO A 259 -9.45 3.32 24.57
C PRO A 259 -8.03 3.58 24.07
N ALA A 260 -7.46 4.73 24.44
CA ALA A 260 -6.16 5.21 23.94
C ALA A 260 -4.99 4.25 24.21
N ASP A 261 -5.04 3.49 25.30
CA ASP A 261 -4.01 2.53 25.71
C ASP A 261 -4.26 1.10 25.19
N TYR A 262 -5.37 0.85 24.49
CA TYR A 262 -5.79 -0.48 24.07
C TYR A 262 -4.68 -1.24 23.32
N TRP A 263 -4.07 -0.61 22.31
CA TRP A 263 -3.07 -1.26 21.47
C TRP A 263 -1.73 -1.47 22.21
N VAL A 264 -1.40 -0.57 23.14
CA VAL A 264 -0.24 -0.72 24.02
C VAL A 264 -0.43 -1.90 24.98
N ALA A 265 -1.61 -1.98 25.60
CA ALA A 265 -1.98 -3.11 26.45
C ALA A 265 -1.98 -4.42 25.66
N LYS A 266 -2.50 -4.41 24.43
CA LYS A 266 -2.54 -5.59 23.55
C LYS A 266 -1.14 -6.05 23.13
N GLU A 267 -0.22 -5.13 22.82
CA GLU A 267 1.18 -5.47 22.55
C GLU A 267 1.83 -6.15 23.76
N LYS A 268 1.61 -5.61 24.98
CA LYS A 268 2.14 -6.17 26.23
C LYS A 268 1.59 -7.57 26.51
N GLU A 269 0.31 -7.80 26.26
CA GLU A 269 -0.33 -9.12 26.36
C GLU A 269 0.30 -10.11 25.37
N LEU A 270 0.34 -9.76 24.08
CA LEU A 270 0.88 -10.61 23.03
C LEU A 270 2.36 -10.92 23.22
N ARG A 271 3.14 -9.95 23.73
CA ARG A 271 4.54 -10.16 24.06
C ARG A 271 4.72 -11.26 25.12
N LYS A 272 3.82 -11.35 26.11
CA LYS A 272 3.85 -12.45 27.09
C LYS A 272 3.55 -13.79 26.43
N THR A 273 2.53 -13.84 25.56
CA THR A 273 2.16 -15.05 24.80
C THR A 273 3.27 -15.53 23.86
N PHE A 274 4.08 -14.61 23.33
CA PHE A 274 5.22 -14.91 22.46
C PHE A 274 6.56 -15.02 23.20
N GLY A 275 6.55 -15.32 24.50
CA GLY A 275 7.79 -15.56 25.26
C GLY A 275 8.74 -14.37 25.31
N GLY A 276 8.23 -13.14 25.21
CA GLY A 276 9.00 -11.91 25.22
C GLY A 276 9.35 -11.33 23.85
N ASP A 277 9.03 -12.01 22.75
CA ASP A 277 9.32 -11.55 21.38
C ASP A 277 8.52 -10.30 21.00
N VAL A 278 9.22 -9.17 20.97
CA VAL A 278 8.66 -7.84 20.65
C VAL A 278 8.29 -7.72 19.18
N ALA A 279 9.09 -8.29 18.27
CA ALA A 279 8.88 -8.15 16.84
C ALA A 279 7.60 -8.88 16.42
N LYS A 280 7.44 -10.12 16.90
CA LYS A 280 6.25 -10.93 16.66
C LYS A 280 4.99 -10.33 17.28
N ALA A 281 5.10 -9.76 18.49
CA ALA A 281 3.99 -9.06 19.13
C ALA A 281 3.53 -7.85 18.29
N ARG A 282 4.47 -7.01 17.84
CA ARG A 282 4.17 -5.82 17.01
C ARG A 282 3.59 -6.18 15.66
N GLU A 283 4.11 -7.20 15.00
CA GLU A 283 3.56 -7.70 13.74
C GLU A 283 2.11 -8.16 13.93
N LYS A 284 1.82 -8.88 15.02
CA LYS A 284 0.46 -9.32 15.33
C LYS A 284 -0.47 -8.14 15.64
N VAL A 285 -0.01 -7.14 16.39
CA VAL A 285 -0.78 -5.91 16.64
C VAL A 285 -1.06 -5.16 15.33
N ALA A 286 -0.08 -5.02 14.45
CA ALA A 286 -0.27 -4.39 13.14
C ALA A 286 -1.36 -5.11 12.33
N ALA A 287 -1.32 -6.44 12.27
CA ALA A 287 -2.35 -7.23 11.60
C ALA A 287 -3.75 -7.05 12.22
N LEU A 288 -3.85 -6.94 13.55
CA LEU A 288 -5.13 -6.66 14.22
C LEU A 288 -5.65 -5.24 13.93
N ARG A 289 -4.75 -4.25 13.84
CA ARG A 289 -5.11 -2.87 13.44
C ARG A 289 -5.61 -2.83 12.00
N GLU A 290 -4.97 -3.58 11.09
CA GLU A 290 -5.43 -3.74 9.70
C GLU A 290 -6.83 -4.35 9.63
N GLN A 291 -7.12 -5.37 10.45
CA GLN A 291 -8.46 -5.97 10.53
C GLN A 291 -9.50 -4.96 11.02
N GLU A 292 -9.17 -4.13 12.01
CA GLU A 292 -10.08 -3.09 12.48
C GLU A 292 -10.33 -2.02 11.41
N ALA A 293 -9.27 -1.59 10.71
CA ALA A 293 -9.40 -0.66 9.57
C ALA A 293 -10.27 -1.25 8.45
N GLN A 294 -10.11 -2.55 8.15
CA GLN A 294 -10.96 -3.25 7.18
C GLN A 294 -12.44 -3.18 7.58
N LYS A 295 -12.75 -3.49 8.85
CA LYS A 295 -14.13 -3.45 9.35
C LYS A 295 -14.77 -2.08 9.19
N LEU A 296 -14.04 -1.04 9.57
CA LEU A 296 -14.54 0.34 9.52
C LEU A 296 -14.71 0.87 8.09
N LEU A 297 -13.88 0.41 7.14
CA LEU A 297 -13.79 0.99 5.80
C LEU A 297 -14.44 0.16 4.69
N PHE A 298 -14.39 -1.17 4.79
CA PHE A 298 -14.72 -2.07 3.67
C PHE A 298 -15.89 -3.01 3.94
N ASP A 299 -16.16 -3.43 5.18
CA ASP A 299 -17.17 -4.47 5.45
C ASP A 299 -18.54 -4.12 4.84
N ARG A 300 -18.99 -2.86 4.97
CA ARG A 300 -20.25 -2.42 4.34
C ARG A 300 -20.25 -2.59 2.83
N VAL A 301 -19.16 -2.21 2.16
CA VAL A 301 -19.02 -2.33 0.70
C VAL A 301 -19.00 -3.81 0.29
N LEU A 302 -18.30 -4.66 1.05
CA LEU A 302 -18.24 -6.10 0.78
C LEU A 302 -19.60 -6.78 0.99
N ILE A 303 -20.32 -6.40 2.05
CA ILE A 303 -21.69 -6.86 2.31
C ILE A 303 -22.61 -6.45 1.16
N ASP A 304 -22.55 -5.18 0.73
CA ASP A 304 -23.37 -4.69 -0.39
C ASP A 304 -23.08 -5.48 -1.68
N LEU A 305 -21.82 -5.80 -1.96
CA LEU A 305 -21.41 -6.65 -3.09
C LEU A 305 -21.87 -8.11 -2.95
N ASP A 306 -21.87 -8.67 -1.72
CA ASP A 306 -22.39 -10.01 -1.45
C ASP A 306 -23.90 -10.11 -1.67
N THR A 307 -24.65 -9.09 -1.26
CA THR A 307 -26.10 -9.02 -1.43
C THR A 307 -26.48 -8.92 -2.92
N GLU A 308 -25.79 -8.09 -3.69
CA GLU A 308 -26.00 -7.98 -5.14
C GLU A 308 -25.72 -9.30 -5.87
N ASN A 309 -24.62 -9.99 -5.54
CA ASN A 309 -24.28 -11.28 -6.15
C ASN A 309 -25.30 -12.38 -5.85
N LYS A 310 -26.03 -12.29 -4.73
CA LYS A 310 -27.10 -13.23 -4.36
C LYS A 310 -28.46 -12.89 -4.99
N GLY A 311 -28.54 -11.85 -5.83
CA GLY A 311 -29.79 -11.41 -6.46
C GLY A 311 -30.80 -10.84 -5.47
N GLN A 312 -30.36 -10.47 -4.27
CA GLN A 312 -31.22 -9.89 -3.24
C GLN A 312 -31.22 -8.37 -3.36
N ASN A 313 -32.40 -7.74 -3.32
CA ASN A 313 -32.52 -6.28 -3.31
C ASN A 313 -31.96 -5.70 -2.00
N LYS A 314 -31.17 -4.62 -2.09
CA LYS A 314 -30.60 -3.91 -0.95
C LYS A 314 -31.68 -3.45 0.05
N ILE A 315 -31.59 -3.86 1.32
CA ILE A 315 -32.33 -3.20 2.42
C ILE A 315 -31.90 -1.72 2.55
N THR A 316 -30.68 -1.37 2.19
CA THR A 316 -30.18 0.02 2.20
C THR A 316 -30.81 0.92 1.13
N LYS A 317 -31.49 0.37 0.11
CA LYS A 317 -32.33 1.19 -0.80
C LYS A 317 -33.62 1.70 -0.13
N PHE A 318 -34.04 1.13 1.00
CA PHE A 318 -35.20 1.61 1.76
C PHE A 318 -34.90 2.84 2.63
N PHE A 319 -33.64 3.06 3.05
CA PHE A 319 -33.28 4.16 3.96
C PHE A 319 -32.63 5.36 3.27
N ALA A 320 -32.32 5.29 1.98
CA ALA A 320 -31.73 6.41 1.22
C ALA A 320 -32.76 7.37 0.61
N ARG A 321 -34.05 7.27 0.96
CA ARG A 321 -35.13 8.13 0.42
C ARG A 321 -35.63 9.23 1.37
N THR A 322 -35.04 9.43 2.54
CA THR A 322 -35.58 10.36 3.56
C THR A 322 -34.75 11.63 3.77
N SER A 323 -34.01 12.07 2.76
CA SER A 323 -33.29 13.37 2.80
C SER A 323 -33.47 14.16 1.51
N ALA A 324 -34.70 14.19 1.03
CA ALA A 324 -35.14 15.09 -0.04
C ALA A 324 -36.60 15.50 0.19
N VAL A 325 -36.88 16.19 1.30
CA VAL A 325 -38.03 17.11 1.44
C VAL A 325 -37.63 18.18 2.47
N SER A 326 -37.92 19.44 2.09
CA SER A 326 -37.70 20.74 2.74
C SER A 326 -36.26 21.25 2.78
#